data_AF-A0A3D1IPD7-F1
#
_entry.id   AF-A0A3D1IPD7-F1
#
_cell.length_a   1.000
_cell.length_b   1.000
_cell.length_c   1.000
_cell.angle_alpha   90.00
_cell.angle_beta   90.00
_cell.angle_gamma   90.00
#
_symmetry.space_group_name_H-M   'P 1'
#
loop_
_entity.id
_entity.type
_entity.pdbx_description
1 polymer ?
#
loop_
_entity_poly.entity_id
_entity_poly.type
_entity_poly.pdbx_seq_one_letter_code
_entity_poly.pdbx_strand_id
1 'polypeptide(L)'
;QYIQLGQRETPPNSRNHNCQITLANGDALSGELKSLSDGKLTLSTWYGGELQLKQTALKTLVPGFTALKDLYQGPKSVREWTFYDSSSGQYLKALA
;
A
#
# COMPACT_ATOMS: atom_id res chain seq x y z
N GLN A 1 6.42 13.39 -29.90
CA GLN A 1 5.26 13.77 -29.07
C GLN A 1 5.67 13.51 -27.62
N TYR A 2 5.87 14.54 -26.81
CA TYR A 2 6.36 14.37 -25.44
C TYR A 2 5.15 14.18 -24.52
N ILE A 3 5.18 13.11 -23.72
CA ILE A 3 4.12 12.80 -22.74
C ILE A 3 4.28 13.76 -21.57
N GLN A 4 3.30 14.66 -21.37
CA GLN A 4 3.18 15.39 -20.11
C GLN A 4 2.43 14.52 -19.11
N LEU A 5 3.08 14.22 -17.97
CA LEU A 5 2.45 13.62 -16.81
C LEU A 5 1.65 14.71 -16.08
N GLY A 6 0.35 14.51 -15.90
CA GLY A 6 -0.48 15.43 -15.11
C GLY A 6 -0.04 15.42 -13.64
N GLN A 7 0.12 16.61 -13.03
CA GLN A 7 0.25 16.70 -11.58
C GLN A 7 -1.07 16.28 -10.93
N ARG A 8 -1.00 15.32 -10.01
CA ARG A 8 -2.13 15.02 -9.11
C ARG A 8 -2.15 16.11 -8.04
N GLU A 9 -3.20 16.91 -7.99
CA GLU A 9 -3.35 17.94 -6.97
C GLU A 9 -3.28 17.30 -5.57
N THR A 10 -2.37 17.81 -4.74
CA THR A 10 -2.21 17.37 -3.35
C THR A 10 -3.17 18.16 -2.47
N PRO A 11 -4.04 17.50 -1.68
CA PRO A 11 -4.99 18.18 -0.80
C PRO A 11 -4.27 19.09 0.22
N PRO A 12 -4.88 20.21 0.64
CA PRO A 12 -4.24 21.24 1.49
C PRO A 12 -3.74 20.75 2.87
N ASN A 13 -4.09 19.52 3.30
CA ASN A 13 -3.68 18.88 4.55
C ASN A 13 -3.07 17.46 4.37
N SER A 14 -2.37 17.20 3.28
CA SER A 14 -1.72 15.87 3.06
C SER A 14 -0.60 15.59 4.09
N ARG A 15 -0.76 14.51 4.88
CA ARG A 15 0.36 13.75 5.48
C ARG A 15 0.07 12.25 5.37
N ASN A 16 0.78 11.59 4.47
CA ASN A 16 0.90 10.13 4.43
C ASN A 16 2.30 9.82 3.90
N HIS A 17 3.27 9.63 4.81
CA HIS A 17 4.66 9.36 4.44
C HIS A 17 4.88 7.86 4.24
N ASN A 18 3.98 7.20 3.52
CA ASN A 18 4.24 5.83 3.13
C ASN A 18 5.52 5.81 2.30
N CYS A 19 6.45 4.98 2.73
CA CYS A 19 7.69 4.71 2.03
C CYS A 19 7.82 3.21 1.85
N GLN A 20 8.56 2.86 0.81
CA GLN A 20 9.04 1.51 0.61
C GLN A 20 10.55 1.54 0.77
N ILE A 21 11.07 0.67 1.64
CA ILE A 21 12.50 0.47 1.82
C ILE A 21 12.88 -0.92 1.32
N THR A 22 14.06 -1.02 0.72
CA THR A 22 14.71 -2.31 0.48
C THR A 22 15.96 -2.36 1.35
N LEU A 23 16.12 -3.43 2.10
CA LEU A 23 17.27 -3.68 2.95
C LEU A 23 18.44 -4.25 2.13
N ALA A 24 19.65 -4.19 2.70
CA ALA A 24 20.87 -4.69 2.05
C ALA A 24 20.81 -6.21 1.76
N ASN A 25 20.03 -6.96 2.54
CA ASN A 25 19.78 -8.39 2.33
C ASN A 25 18.73 -8.67 1.23
N GLY A 26 18.08 -7.63 0.68
CA GLY A 26 17.05 -7.75 -0.36
C GLY A 26 15.60 -7.70 0.16
N ASP A 27 15.38 -7.75 1.47
CA ASP A 27 14.03 -7.67 2.04
C ASP A 27 13.40 -6.31 1.78
N ALA A 28 12.08 -6.29 1.57
CA ALA A 28 11.33 -5.06 1.37
C ALA A 28 10.35 -4.84 2.53
N LEU A 29 10.32 -3.61 3.04
CA LEU A 29 9.37 -3.18 4.07
C LEU A 29 8.63 -1.94 3.59
N SER A 30 7.35 -1.86 3.95
CA SER A 30 6.48 -0.73 3.63
C SER A 30 5.84 -0.21 4.91
N GLY A 31 5.80 1.11 5.07
CA GLY A 31 5.23 1.76 6.24
C GLY A 31 5.36 3.27 6.20
N GLU A 32 4.91 3.92 7.26
CA GLU A 32 5.01 5.36 7.42
C GLU A 32 6.41 5.74 7.93
N LEU A 33 7.15 6.51 7.15
CA LEU A 33 8.43 7.08 7.56
C LEU A 33 8.21 8.12 8.67
N LYS A 34 8.67 7.82 9.88
CA LYS A 34 8.59 8.74 11.03
C LYS A 34 9.83 9.62 11.14
N SER A 35 11.02 9.05 10.95
CA SER A 35 12.27 9.80 10.96
C SER A 35 13.39 9.09 10.21
N LEU A 36 14.36 9.87 9.73
CA LEU A 36 15.67 9.41 9.28
C LEU A 36 16.71 10.42 9.77
N SER A 37 17.30 10.16 10.93
CA SER A 37 18.29 11.03 11.55
C SER A 37 19.32 10.20 12.31
N ASP A 38 20.53 10.73 12.50
CA ASP A 38 21.58 10.10 13.32
C ASP A 38 21.91 8.65 12.93
N GLY A 39 21.83 8.35 11.63
CA GLY A 39 22.06 7.00 11.11
C GLY A 39 20.98 5.99 11.49
N LYS A 40 19.81 6.45 11.95
CA LYS A 40 18.65 5.62 12.33
C LYS A 40 17.42 6.00 11.53
N LEU A 41 16.75 4.98 11.00
CA LEU A 41 15.46 5.07 10.35
C LEU A 41 14.38 4.59 11.33
N THR A 42 13.33 5.37 11.51
CA THR A 42 12.13 4.97 12.26
C THR A 42 10.96 4.83 11.30
N LEU A 43 10.41 3.61 11.21
CA LEU A 43 9.35 3.23 10.30
C LEU A 43 8.17 2.66 11.09
N SER A 44 6.98 3.22 10.93
CA SER A 44 5.75 2.65 11.50
C SER A 44 5.09 1.72 10.47
N THR A 45 5.01 0.44 10.79
CA THR A 45 4.42 -0.60 9.94
C THR A 45 3.03 -0.98 10.46
N TRP A 46 2.11 -1.35 9.57
CA TRP A 46 0.75 -1.74 9.94
C TRP A 46 0.68 -3.09 10.68
N TYR A 47 1.66 -3.97 10.45
CA TYR A 47 1.71 -5.32 11.02
C TYR A 47 2.64 -5.44 12.24
N GLY A 48 3.62 -4.54 12.39
CA GLY A 48 4.67 -4.65 13.39
C GLY A 48 4.83 -3.41 14.27
N GLY A 49 4.00 -2.37 14.10
CA GLY A 49 4.16 -1.11 14.81
C GLY A 49 5.46 -0.39 14.43
N GLU A 50 6.08 0.29 15.39
CA GLU A 50 7.30 1.07 15.16
C GLU A 50 8.55 0.19 15.10
N LEU A 51 9.30 0.32 14.01
CA LEU A 51 10.54 -0.38 13.75
C LEU A 51 11.69 0.63 13.62
N GLN A 52 12.79 0.36 14.31
CA GLN A 52 14.03 1.13 14.20
C GLN A 52 15.10 0.33 13.46
N LEU A 53 15.66 0.93 12.41
CA LEU A 53 16.66 0.31 11.55
C LEU A 53 17.90 1.20 11.47
N LYS A 54 19.08 0.59 11.38
CA LYS A 54 20.30 1.34 11.04
C LYS A 54 20.21 1.78 9.58
N GLN A 55 20.55 3.03 9.29
CA GLN A 55 20.59 3.56 7.92
C GLN A 55 21.53 2.75 7.02
N THR A 56 22.61 2.19 7.60
CA THR A 56 23.56 1.31 6.89
C THR A 56 22.96 -0.02 6.45
N ALA A 57 21.81 -0.42 6.99
CA ALA A 57 21.10 -1.62 6.57
C ALA A 57 20.19 -1.37 5.35
N LEU A 58 20.00 -0.11 4.95
CA LEU A 58 19.16 0.26 3.81
C LEU A 58 19.94 0.16 2.50
N LYS A 59 19.32 -0.47 1.51
CA LYS A 59 19.75 -0.42 0.10
C LYS A 59 19.06 0.71 -0.64
N THR A 60 17.75 0.86 -0.44
CA THR A 60 16.94 1.92 -1.05
C THR A 60 15.87 2.41 -0.09
N LEU A 61 15.45 3.67 -0.28
CA LEU A 61 14.30 4.27 0.40
C LEU A 61 13.55 5.12 -0.63
N VAL A 62 12.27 4.80 -0.84
CA VAL A 62 11.39 5.49 -1.79
C VAL A 62 10.28 6.18 -0.99
N PRO A 63 10.34 7.50 -0.76
CA PRO A 63 9.29 8.26 -0.09
C PRO A 63 8.07 8.47 -1.00
N GLY A 64 6.92 8.77 -0.40
CA GLY A 64 5.72 9.11 -1.15
C GLY A 64 5.23 7.95 -2.02
N PHE A 65 5.57 6.72 -1.64
CA PHE A 65 5.03 5.52 -2.24
C PHE A 65 3.54 5.51 -1.92
N THR A 66 2.75 6.02 -2.86
CA THR A 66 1.31 5.89 -2.80
C THR A 66 1.07 4.41 -3.01
N ALA A 67 0.67 3.69 -1.96
CA ALA A 67 0.14 2.34 -2.11
C ALA A 67 -0.84 2.41 -3.29
N LEU A 68 -0.62 1.56 -4.31
CA LEU A 68 -1.47 1.51 -5.48
C LEU A 68 -2.92 1.52 -4.98
N LYS A 69 -3.73 2.47 -5.47
CA LYS A 69 -5.17 2.48 -5.19
C LYS A 69 -5.65 1.05 -5.42
N ASP A 70 -6.27 0.42 -4.41
CA ASP A 70 -6.72 -0.97 -4.49
C ASP A 70 -7.30 -1.22 -5.88
N LEU A 71 -6.58 -2.00 -6.70
CA LEU A 71 -7.01 -2.27 -8.08
C LEU A 71 -8.35 -3.04 -8.06
N TYR A 72 -8.55 -3.79 -6.98
CA TYR A 72 -9.78 -4.48 -6.67
C TYR A 72 -9.92 -4.60 -5.15
N GLN A 73 -11.09 -4.23 -4.63
CA GLN A 73 -11.52 -4.54 -3.27
C GLN A 73 -12.76 -5.41 -3.39
N GLY A 74 -12.70 -6.62 -2.84
CA GLY A 74 -13.83 -7.55 -2.85
C GLY A 74 -15.05 -6.98 -2.12
N PRO A 75 -16.26 -7.49 -2.40
CA PRO A 75 -17.47 -7.08 -1.70
C PRO A 75 -17.36 -7.30 -0.18
N LYS A 76 -17.90 -6.37 0.61
CA LYS A 76 -17.71 -6.33 2.08
C LYS A 76 -18.63 -7.31 2.83
N SER A 77 -19.59 -7.89 2.13
CA SER A 77 -20.57 -8.83 2.66
C SER A 77 -20.85 -9.93 1.64
N VAL A 78 -21.14 -11.15 2.11
CA VAL A 78 -21.55 -12.29 1.27
C VAL A 78 -22.73 -11.98 0.36
N ARG A 79 -23.60 -11.04 0.77
CA ARG A 79 -24.79 -10.62 0.00
C ARG A 79 -24.46 -9.80 -1.24
N GLU A 80 -23.28 -9.21 -1.29
CA GLU A 80 -22.79 -8.42 -2.42
C GLU A 80 -22.04 -9.29 -3.45
N TRP A 81 -21.81 -10.57 -3.14
CA TRP A 81 -21.24 -11.53 -4.08
C TRP A 81 -22.31 -12.05 -5.03
N THR A 82 -21.96 -12.14 -6.32
CA THR A 82 -22.79 -12.82 -7.32
C THR A 82 -22.31 -14.25 -7.45
N PHE A 83 -23.20 -15.20 -7.20
CA PHE A 83 -22.89 -16.61 -7.33
C PHE A 83 -23.45 -17.15 -8.65
N TYR A 84 -22.70 -18.00 -9.32
CA TYR A 84 -23.11 -18.65 -10.56
C TYR A 84 -23.22 -20.15 -10.32
N ASP A 85 -24.38 -20.72 -10.65
CA ASP A 85 -24.57 -22.17 -10.66
C ASP A 85 -24.30 -22.71 -12.06
N SER A 86 -23.16 -23.39 -12.19
CA SER A 86 -22.71 -24.00 -13.45
C SER A 86 -23.57 -25.18 -13.90
N SER A 87 -24.38 -25.77 -13.00
CA SER A 87 -25.25 -26.91 -13.34
C SER A 87 -26.54 -26.45 -14.01
N SER A 88 -27.11 -25.32 -13.57
CA SER A 88 -28.32 -24.73 -14.12
C SER A 88 -28.06 -23.62 -15.14
N GLY A 89 -26.82 -23.11 -15.21
CA GLY A 89 -26.44 -22.01 -16.09
C GLY A 89 -26.93 -20.64 -15.62
N GLN A 90 -27.32 -20.50 -14.35
CA GLN A 90 -28.00 -19.31 -13.84
C GLN A 90 -27.24 -18.66 -12.68
N TYR A 91 -27.41 -17.34 -12.54
CA TYR A 91 -26.92 -16.62 -11.36
C TYR A 91 -27.85 -16.88 -10.17
N LEU A 92 -27.27 -17.30 -9.04
CA LEU A 92 -27.99 -17.41 -7.79
C LEU A 92 -28.18 -15.99 -7.25
N LYS A 93 -29.45 -15.56 -7.15
CA LYS A 93 -29.77 -14.35 -6.39
C LYS A 93 -29.35 -14.59 -4.95
N ALA A 94 -28.39 -13.79 -4.48
CA ALA A 94 -27.93 -13.83 -3.09
C ALA A 94 -29.14 -13.84 -2.14
N LEU A 95 -29.10 -14.70 -1.12
CA LEU A 95 -30.12 -14.79 -0.08
C LEU A 95 -30.35 -13.38 0.50
N ALA A 96 -31.52 -12.82 0.21
CA ALA A 96 -31.95 -11.49 0.63
C ALA A 96 -32.12 -11.39 2.15
#